data_AF-A0A7C3HV41-F1
#
_entry.id   AF-A0A7C3HV41-F1
#
_cell.length_a   1.000
_cell.length_b   1.000
_cell.length_c   1.000
_cell.angle_alpha   90.00
_cell.angle_beta   90.00
_cell.angle_gamma   90.00
#
_symmetry.space_group_name_H-M   'P 1'
#
loop_
_entity.id
_entity.type
_entity.pdbx_description
1 polymer ?
#
loop_
_entity_poly.entity_id
_entity_poly.type
_entity_poly.pdbx_seq_one_letter_code
_entity_poly.pdbx_strand_id
1 'polypeptide(L)'
;MRCLSLIILLAFIALLAATAYNYIQIEQIKSELSKVKASAGSRTPSADEIKTLNTALARAKEHLSNARKLSEKGEKIKAIHKLDEALRQIETASNIAKNTASDTSSRITEAWDKMRKEGRNVARKMIKLITAFVLMTLVAGCNTAGLVSTQDEVDIGKQAAKEVEQKYPVSKDANAAARVNKIAQEILAHANPRKGIEYQFKVLDIDDINAFALPGGWIYINKGLLDAVKNDDDQLAGVIAHEIGHVQLRHHAKMMGRQTIYGIAIGTLTKGNAQQWANIFANLDLLSWSRKEEYEADRAAIDYTFASTYNPDGIITFFNYLMSKNKESRALPFLRTHPLTENRIARAQDYLSAKRAGKTTGN
;
A
#
# COMPACT_ATOMS: atom_id res chain seq x y z
N MET A 1 6.75 -10.65 -13.89
CA MET A 1 6.98 -10.05 -15.24
C MET A 1 5.91 -9.05 -15.69
N ARG A 2 4.65 -9.09 -15.25
CA ARG A 2 3.59 -8.14 -15.70
C ARG A 2 3.69 -6.71 -15.14
N CYS A 3 4.40 -6.48 -14.03
CA CYS A 3 4.57 -5.14 -13.44
C CYS A 3 5.56 -4.23 -14.20
N LEU A 4 6.61 -4.79 -14.79
CA LEU A 4 7.61 -4.01 -15.51
C LEU A 4 6.99 -3.33 -16.73
N SER A 5 6.07 -4.01 -17.41
CA SER A 5 5.36 -3.51 -18.59
C SER A 5 4.46 -2.29 -18.29
N LEU A 6 3.83 -2.24 -17.11
CA LEU A 6 2.95 -1.14 -16.71
C LEU A 6 3.73 0.11 -16.29
N ILE A 7 4.87 -0.07 -15.60
CA ILE A 7 5.78 1.00 -15.21
C ILE A 7 6.38 1.68 -16.45
N ILE A 8 6.81 0.88 -17.43
CA ILE A 8 7.34 1.38 -18.71
C ILE A 8 6.21 2.03 -19.54
N LEU A 9 4.93 1.65 -19.37
CA LEU A 9 3.80 2.29 -20.05
C LEU A 9 3.49 3.66 -19.46
N LEU A 10 3.50 3.81 -18.12
CA LEU A 10 3.18 5.08 -17.45
C LEU A 10 4.31 6.12 -17.59
N ALA A 11 5.58 5.69 -17.50
CA ALA A 11 6.72 6.57 -17.81
C ALA A 11 6.69 7.08 -19.25
N PHE A 12 6.14 6.27 -20.15
CA PHE A 12 5.97 6.61 -21.56
C PHE A 12 4.80 7.57 -21.80
N ILE A 13 3.66 7.39 -21.13
CA ILE A 13 2.54 8.35 -21.16
C ILE A 13 2.99 9.72 -20.62
N ALA A 14 3.80 9.75 -19.56
CA ALA A 14 4.36 10.99 -19.03
C ALA A 14 5.34 11.68 -20.00
N LEU A 15 6.18 10.90 -20.70
CA LEU A 15 7.07 11.42 -21.74
C LEU A 15 6.30 11.95 -22.96
N LEU A 16 5.21 11.26 -23.35
CA LEU A 16 4.28 11.70 -24.40
C LEU A 16 3.54 12.99 -24.01
N ALA A 17 3.13 13.14 -22.75
CA ALA A 17 2.52 14.36 -22.26
C ALA A 17 3.52 15.55 -22.25
N ALA A 18 4.77 15.30 -21.84
CA ALA A 18 5.83 16.32 -21.88
C ALA A 18 6.20 16.73 -23.32
N THR A 19 6.17 15.80 -24.27
CA THR A 19 6.42 16.08 -25.69
C THR A 19 5.25 16.75 -26.38
N ALA A 20 4.00 16.38 -26.07
CA ALA A 20 2.80 17.07 -26.51
C ALA A 20 2.77 18.52 -26.00
N TYR A 21 3.15 18.74 -24.74
CA TYR A 21 3.30 20.08 -24.16
C TYR A 21 4.36 20.90 -24.92
N ASN A 22 5.52 20.33 -25.22
CA ASN A 22 6.55 21.00 -26.02
C ASN A 22 6.10 21.26 -27.47
N TYR A 23 5.24 20.41 -28.06
CA TYR A 23 4.69 20.62 -29.40
C TYR A 23 3.70 21.81 -29.45
N ILE A 24 2.84 21.95 -28.44
CA ILE A 24 1.92 23.10 -28.30
C ILE A 24 2.70 24.41 -28.21
N GLN A 25 3.83 24.40 -27.49
CA GLN A 25 4.73 25.55 -27.38
C GLN A 25 5.38 25.92 -28.73
N ILE A 26 5.70 24.92 -29.58
CA ILE A 26 6.25 25.16 -30.92
C ILE A 26 5.23 25.82 -31.86
N GLU A 27 3.95 25.44 -31.80
CA GLU A 27 2.90 26.10 -32.61
C GLU A 27 2.62 27.54 -32.16
N GLN A 28 2.64 27.80 -30.85
CA GLN A 28 2.59 29.17 -30.32
C GLN A 28 3.79 30.00 -30.77
N ILE A 29 4.99 29.43 -30.79
CA ILE A 29 6.21 30.09 -31.30
C ILE A 29 6.08 30.43 -32.80
N LYS A 30 5.51 29.55 -33.62
CA LYS A 30 5.26 29.84 -35.04
C LYS A 30 4.26 30.99 -35.23
N SER A 31 3.21 31.02 -34.40
CA SER A 31 2.20 32.09 -34.41
C SER A 31 2.78 33.44 -34.00
N GLU A 32 3.68 33.48 -33.02
CA GLU A 32 4.35 34.73 -32.62
C GLU A 32 5.41 35.15 -33.64
N LEU A 33 6.17 34.21 -34.22
CA LEU A 33 7.12 34.50 -35.30
C LEU A 33 6.43 35.07 -36.55
N SER A 34 5.23 34.61 -36.89
CA SER A 34 4.48 35.17 -38.03
C SER A 34 3.98 36.59 -37.76
N LYS A 35 3.64 36.92 -36.50
CA LYS A 35 3.29 38.28 -36.08
C LYS A 35 4.51 39.22 -36.10
N VAL A 36 5.67 38.74 -35.64
CA VAL A 36 6.94 39.51 -35.67
C VAL A 36 7.41 39.79 -37.10
N LYS A 37 7.20 38.84 -38.04
CA LYS A 37 7.48 39.03 -39.47
C LYS A 37 6.63 40.16 -40.10
N ALA A 38 5.50 40.51 -39.46
CA ALA A 38 4.60 41.57 -39.91
C ALA A 38 4.96 42.95 -39.35
N SER A 39 5.75 43.04 -38.27
CA SER A 39 6.19 44.29 -37.66
C SER A 39 7.65 44.58 -38.02
N ALA A 40 7.87 45.24 -39.16
CA ALA A 40 9.21 45.57 -39.64
C ALA A 40 9.89 46.64 -38.78
N GLY A 41 11.10 46.34 -38.30
CA GLY A 41 11.99 47.28 -37.60
C GLY A 41 13.34 46.71 -37.14
N SER A 42 13.73 45.50 -37.56
CA SER A 42 14.97 44.85 -37.13
C SER A 42 15.91 44.54 -38.31
N ARG A 43 17.19 44.27 -38.00
CA ARG A 43 18.16 43.69 -38.95
C ARG A 43 17.50 42.54 -39.71
N THR A 44 17.50 42.63 -41.03
CA THR A 44 17.05 41.54 -41.88
C THR A 44 18.01 40.36 -41.72
N PRO A 45 17.54 39.15 -41.38
CA PRO A 45 18.40 37.98 -41.34
C PRO A 45 19.03 37.74 -42.71
N SER A 46 20.30 37.35 -42.73
CA SER A 46 20.98 37.02 -43.98
C SER A 46 20.28 35.83 -44.66
N ALA A 47 20.44 35.71 -45.98
CA ALA A 47 19.90 34.57 -46.72
C ALA A 47 20.37 33.23 -46.14
N ASP A 48 21.60 33.17 -45.61
CA ASP A 48 22.17 32.00 -44.96
C ASP A 48 21.56 31.72 -43.58
N GLU A 49 21.24 32.76 -42.80
CA GLU A 49 20.55 32.62 -41.50
C GLU A 49 19.13 32.09 -41.69
N ILE A 50 18.39 32.60 -42.69
CA ILE A 50 17.05 32.11 -43.07
C ILE A 50 17.12 30.65 -43.52
N LYS A 51 18.10 30.31 -44.36
CA LYS A 51 18.31 28.95 -44.86
C LYS A 51 18.63 27.96 -43.72
N THR A 52 19.48 28.38 -42.79
CA THR A 52 19.86 27.57 -41.62
C THR A 52 18.68 27.37 -40.67
N LEU A 53 17.91 28.43 -40.39
CA LEU A 53 16.69 28.36 -39.59
C LEU A 53 15.67 27.37 -40.17
N ASN A 54 15.38 27.49 -41.47
CA ASN A 54 14.42 26.60 -42.14
C ASN A 54 14.89 25.14 -42.14
N THR A 55 16.20 24.91 -42.29
CA THR A 55 16.79 23.57 -42.24
C THR A 55 16.68 22.96 -40.84
N ALA A 56 16.98 23.73 -39.80
CA ALA A 56 16.86 23.27 -38.41
C ALA A 56 15.40 22.92 -38.06
N LEU A 57 14.45 23.77 -38.47
CA LEU A 57 13.02 23.52 -38.25
C LEU A 57 12.51 22.28 -39.02
N ALA A 58 12.99 22.05 -40.24
CA ALA A 58 12.65 20.86 -41.02
C ALA A 58 13.16 19.58 -40.34
N ARG A 59 14.42 19.57 -39.90
CA ARG A 59 15.02 18.44 -39.18
C ARG A 59 14.31 18.17 -37.86
N ALA A 60 13.98 19.21 -37.09
CA ALA A 60 13.23 19.07 -35.84
C ALA A 60 11.89 18.34 -36.07
N LYS A 61 11.14 18.72 -37.12
CA LYS A 61 9.87 18.05 -37.49
C LYS A 61 10.08 16.59 -37.87
N GLU A 62 11.14 16.30 -38.63
CA GLU A 62 11.47 14.93 -39.03
C GLU A 62 11.77 14.05 -37.81
N HIS A 63 12.62 14.53 -36.90
CA HIS A 63 12.96 13.82 -35.68
C HIS A 63 11.74 13.57 -34.78
N LEU A 64 10.82 14.55 -34.66
CA LEU A 64 9.55 14.37 -33.93
C LEU A 64 8.64 13.33 -34.57
N SER A 65 8.52 13.33 -35.91
CA SER A 65 7.75 12.33 -36.66
C SER A 65 8.33 10.92 -36.47
N ASN A 66 9.65 10.78 -36.54
CA ASN A 66 10.35 9.52 -36.32
C ASN A 66 10.22 9.03 -34.87
N ALA A 67 10.33 9.93 -33.89
CA ALA A 67 10.10 9.61 -32.50
C ALA A 67 8.69 9.03 -32.27
N ARG A 68 7.66 9.65 -32.87
CA ARG A 68 6.27 9.16 -32.81
C ARG A 68 6.13 7.76 -33.39
N LYS A 69 6.67 7.51 -34.59
CA LYS A 69 6.60 6.19 -35.24
C LYS A 69 7.32 5.10 -34.43
N LEU A 70 8.50 5.42 -33.88
CA LEU A 70 9.26 4.49 -33.02
C LEU A 70 8.51 4.21 -31.70
N SER A 71 7.84 5.23 -31.16
CA SER A 71 6.98 5.14 -30.00
C SER A 71 5.80 4.18 -30.25
N GLU A 72 5.08 4.35 -31.36
CA GLU A 72 3.96 3.48 -31.77
C GLU A 72 4.40 2.02 -31.98
N LYS A 73 5.66 1.79 -32.40
CA LYS A 73 6.27 0.46 -32.55
C LYS A 73 6.85 -0.14 -31.27
N GLY A 74 6.79 0.57 -30.13
CA GLY A 74 7.34 0.10 -28.86
C GLY A 74 8.87 0.21 -28.73
N GLU A 75 9.56 0.86 -29.67
CA GLU A 75 11.02 1.06 -29.67
C GLU A 75 11.43 2.28 -28.83
N LYS A 76 11.13 2.22 -27.53
CA LYS A 76 11.11 3.39 -26.62
C LYS A 76 12.45 4.13 -26.48
N ILE A 77 13.58 3.41 -26.43
CA ILE A 77 14.93 4.03 -26.31
C ILE A 77 15.27 4.83 -27.58
N LYS A 78 14.97 4.28 -28.75
CA LYS A 78 15.23 4.97 -30.03
C LYS A 78 14.33 6.19 -30.19
N ALA A 79 13.08 6.11 -29.73
CA ALA A 79 12.19 7.26 -29.70
C ALA A 79 12.74 8.42 -28.85
N ILE A 80 13.30 8.12 -27.66
CA ILE A 80 13.96 9.12 -26.80
C ILE A 80 15.14 9.79 -27.51
N HIS A 81 15.99 9.02 -28.18
CA HIS A 81 17.13 9.57 -28.91
C HIS A 81 16.68 10.53 -30.02
N LYS A 82 15.60 10.21 -30.75
CA LYS A 82 15.03 11.11 -31.76
C LYS A 82 14.41 12.36 -31.17
N LEU A 83 13.81 12.30 -29.98
CA LEU A 83 13.33 13.50 -29.29
C LEU A 83 14.48 14.44 -28.90
N ASP A 84 15.60 13.89 -28.44
CA ASP A 84 16.78 14.67 -28.10
C ASP A 84 17.41 15.34 -29.32
N GLU A 85 17.53 14.63 -30.45
CA GLU A 85 17.94 15.22 -31.74
C GLU A 85 17.02 16.38 -32.17
N ALA A 86 15.69 16.23 -32.00
CA ALA A 86 14.73 17.30 -32.31
C ALA A 86 14.95 18.55 -31.45
N LEU A 87 15.20 18.38 -30.15
CA LEU A 87 15.45 19.49 -29.21
C LEU A 87 16.71 20.28 -29.58
N ARG A 88 17.80 19.59 -29.97
CA ARG A 88 19.03 20.26 -30.43
C ARG A 88 18.78 21.13 -31.65
N GLN A 89 17.96 20.68 -32.61
CA GLN A 89 17.62 21.47 -33.79
C GLN A 89 16.77 22.70 -33.44
N ILE A 90 15.84 22.57 -32.48
CA ILE A 90 15.03 23.69 -31.98
C ILE A 90 15.91 24.72 -31.27
N GLU A 91 16.91 24.30 -30.50
CA GLU A 91 17.85 25.20 -29.83
C GLU A 91 18.69 25.99 -30.84
N THR A 92 19.19 25.34 -31.90
CA THR A 92 19.87 26.01 -33.02
C THR A 92 18.97 27.07 -33.67
N ALA A 93 17.72 26.71 -33.98
CA ALA A 93 16.74 27.64 -34.55
C ALA A 93 16.48 28.84 -33.62
N SER A 94 16.37 28.59 -32.31
CA SER A 94 16.14 29.63 -31.30
C SER A 94 17.32 30.61 -31.19
N ASN A 95 18.56 30.11 -31.22
CA ASN A 95 19.75 30.95 -31.12
C ASN A 95 19.89 31.88 -32.33
N ILE A 96 19.59 31.39 -33.53
CA ILE A 96 19.57 32.22 -34.74
C ILE A 96 18.52 33.33 -34.61
N ALA A 97 17.29 32.97 -34.21
CA ALA A 97 16.21 33.94 -34.05
C ALA A 97 16.52 35.03 -33.01
N LYS A 98 17.18 34.67 -31.90
CA LYS A 98 17.62 35.62 -30.86
C LYS A 98 18.65 36.62 -31.36
N ASN A 99 19.60 36.16 -32.18
CA ASN A 99 20.69 37.01 -32.69
C ASN A 99 20.23 37.98 -33.78
N THR A 100 19.11 37.72 -34.45
CA THR A 100 18.56 38.56 -35.51
C THR A 100 17.64 39.68 -35.01
N ALA A 101 16.99 39.52 -33.85
CA ALA A 101 16.05 40.50 -33.33
C ALA A 101 16.78 41.65 -32.60
N SER A 102 16.83 42.86 -33.17
CA SER A 102 17.17 44.08 -32.43
C SER A 102 15.91 44.70 -31.80
N ASP A 103 16.00 45.00 -30.50
CA ASP A 103 15.08 45.72 -29.62
C ASP A 103 13.64 45.19 -29.38
N THR A 104 13.11 44.31 -30.23
CA THR A 104 11.99 43.40 -29.88
C THR A 104 12.47 42.19 -29.06
N SER A 105 13.78 42.11 -28.80
CA SER A 105 14.48 41.01 -28.16
C SER A 105 14.24 40.91 -26.65
N SER A 106 14.05 42.02 -25.91
CA SER A 106 13.88 41.91 -24.45
C SER A 106 12.57 41.21 -24.09
N ARG A 107 11.45 41.60 -24.72
CA ARG A 107 10.11 41.01 -24.45
C ARG A 107 10.00 39.57 -24.93
N ILE A 108 10.61 39.24 -26.08
CA ILE A 108 10.67 37.86 -26.58
C ILE A 108 11.57 37.02 -25.67
N THR A 109 12.74 37.51 -25.27
CA THR A 109 13.67 36.80 -24.40
C THR A 109 13.11 36.63 -22.98
N GLU A 110 12.41 37.62 -22.44
CA GLU A 110 11.70 37.53 -21.17
C GLU A 110 10.52 36.56 -21.22
N ALA A 111 9.70 36.60 -22.27
CA ALA A 111 8.65 35.61 -22.49
C ALA A 111 9.25 34.20 -22.63
N TRP A 112 10.34 34.06 -23.38
CA TRP A 112 11.07 32.81 -23.54
C TRP A 112 11.62 32.28 -22.22
N ASP A 113 12.26 33.13 -21.41
CA ASP A 113 12.83 32.73 -20.13
C ASP A 113 11.77 32.45 -19.07
N LYS A 114 10.66 33.19 -19.09
CA LYS A 114 9.48 32.92 -18.26
C LYS A 114 8.87 31.57 -18.62
N MET A 115 8.63 31.30 -19.90
CA MET A 115 8.09 30.03 -20.38
C MET A 115 9.07 28.86 -20.15
N ARG A 116 10.39 29.07 -20.29
CA ARG A 116 11.42 28.07 -19.97
C ARG A 116 11.51 27.81 -18.48
N LYS A 117 11.34 28.82 -17.62
CA LYS A 117 11.28 28.66 -16.14
C LYS A 117 9.99 27.96 -15.72
N GLU A 118 8.84 28.34 -16.25
CA GLU A 118 7.54 27.71 -15.98
C GLU A 118 7.52 26.26 -16.48
N GLY A 119 7.98 25.99 -17.70
CA GLY A 119 8.12 24.64 -18.25
C GLY A 119 9.09 23.76 -17.44
N ARG A 120 10.24 24.30 -17.01
CA ARG A 120 11.15 23.58 -16.09
C ARG A 120 10.53 23.32 -14.73
N ASN A 121 9.72 24.24 -14.21
CA ASN A 121 9.05 24.06 -12.92
C ASN A 121 7.93 23.03 -13.00
N VAL A 122 7.16 23.01 -14.09
CA VAL A 122 6.16 21.97 -14.36
C VAL A 122 6.84 20.62 -14.56
N ALA A 123 7.91 20.54 -15.36
CA ALA A 123 8.69 19.32 -15.55
C ALA A 123 9.30 18.81 -14.24
N ARG A 124 9.86 19.68 -13.38
CA ARG A 124 10.36 19.30 -12.05
C ARG A 124 9.26 18.81 -11.12
N LYS A 125 8.08 19.45 -11.12
CA LYS A 125 6.91 19.00 -10.34
C LYS A 125 6.44 17.63 -10.82
N MET A 126 6.37 17.43 -12.14
CA MET A 126 6.01 16.14 -12.75
C MET A 126 7.05 15.06 -12.46
N ILE A 127 8.35 15.35 -12.57
CA ILE A 127 9.42 14.41 -12.21
C ILE A 127 9.30 14.02 -10.74
N LYS A 128 9.12 14.97 -9.81
CA LYS A 128 8.93 14.67 -8.38
C LYS A 128 7.71 13.78 -8.13
N LEU A 129 6.58 14.05 -8.80
CA LEU A 129 5.36 13.23 -8.69
C LEU A 129 5.58 11.83 -9.27
N ILE A 130 6.28 11.71 -10.40
CA ILE A 130 6.61 10.43 -11.03
C ILE A 130 7.60 9.64 -10.16
N THR A 131 8.62 10.28 -9.60
CA THR A 131 9.57 9.61 -8.70
C THR A 131 8.86 9.12 -7.44
N ALA A 132 7.97 9.92 -6.84
CA ALA A 132 7.16 9.50 -5.69
C ALA A 132 6.24 8.32 -6.04
N PHE A 133 5.62 8.32 -7.23
CA PHE A 133 4.76 7.24 -7.70
C PHE A 133 5.55 5.95 -8.03
N VAL A 134 6.72 6.06 -8.67
CA VAL A 134 7.61 4.92 -8.94
C VAL A 134 8.10 4.31 -7.62
N LEU A 135 8.49 5.13 -6.65
CA LEU A 135 8.86 4.67 -5.31
C LEU A 135 7.69 3.93 -4.63
N MET A 136 6.47 4.46 -4.74
CA MET A 136 5.25 3.85 -4.21
C MET A 136 4.96 2.48 -4.84
N THR A 137 5.18 2.31 -6.15
CA THR A 137 4.98 1.03 -6.85
C THR A 137 6.07 -0.02 -6.58
N LEU A 138 7.31 0.40 -6.31
CA LEU A 138 8.41 -0.51 -5.97
C LEU A 138 8.22 -1.15 -4.59
N VAL A 139 7.53 -0.47 -3.67
CA VAL A 139 7.33 -0.94 -2.29
C VAL A 139 6.08 -1.82 -2.15
N ALA A 140 5.11 -1.73 -3.07
CA ALA A 140 3.88 -2.54 -3.05
C ALA A 140 4.09 -4.06 -3.21
N GLY A 141 5.29 -4.50 -3.63
CA GLY A 141 5.69 -5.91 -3.69
C GLY A 141 6.69 -6.34 -2.60
N CYS A 142 7.08 -5.44 -1.70
CA CYS A 142 8.04 -5.73 -0.64
C CYS A 142 7.34 -6.34 0.58
N ASN A 143 7.98 -7.26 1.29
CA ASN A 143 7.46 -7.81 2.54
C ASN A 143 7.41 -6.71 3.62
N THR A 144 6.26 -6.06 3.76
CA THR A 144 6.06 -4.86 4.57
C THR A 144 6.21 -5.12 6.07
N ALA A 145 6.08 -6.37 6.51
CA ALA A 145 6.29 -6.78 7.90
C ALA A 145 7.74 -6.64 8.36
N GLY A 146 8.71 -6.66 7.43
CA GLY A 146 10.12 -6.45 7.76
C GLY A 146 10.43 -5.01 8.18
N LEU A 147 9.51 -4.08 7.97
CA LEU A 147 9.68 -2.66 8.32
C LEU A 147 9.37 -2.37 9.81
N VAL A 148 8.70 -3.29 10.51
CA VAL A 148 8.39 -3.18 11.93
C VAL A 148 9.26 -4.19 12.68
N SER A 149 10.00 -3.77 13.71
CA SER A 149 10.75 -4.72 14.54
C SER A 149 9.84 -5.41 15.57
N THR A 150 10.26 -6.58 16.09
CA THR A 150 9.51 -7.22 17.19
C THR A 150 9.42 -6.30 18.42
N GLN A 151 10.47 -5.52 18.71
CA GLN A 151 10.45 -4.58 19.83
C GLN A 151 9.43 -3.46 19.61
N ASP A 152 9.31 -2.94 18.39
CA ASP A 152 8.27 -1.93 18.08
C ASP A 152 6.87 -2.52 18.26
N GLU A 153 6.64 -3.78 17.86
CA GLU A 153 5.37 -4.46 18.13
C GLU A 153 5.08 -4.56 19.65
N VAL A 154 6.09 -4.90 20.46
CA VAL A 154 5.95 -4.98 21.93
C VAL A 154 5.63 -3.62 22.54
N ASP A 155 6.36 -2.58 22.15
CA ASP A 155 6.18 -1.23 22.69
C ASP A 155 4.79 -0.66 22.32
N ILE A 156 4.39 -0.82 21.05
CA ILE A 156 3.06 -0.42 20.57
C ILE A 156 1.97 -1.22 21.28
N GLY A 157 2.15 -2.54 21.38
CA GLY A 157 1.22 -3.45 22.04
C GLY A 157 0.95 -3.08 23.48
N LYS A 158 2.02 -2.83 24.25
CA LYS A 158 1.94 -2.41 25.65
C LYS A 158 1.17 -1.10 25.82
N GLN A 159 1.39 -0.14 24.92
CA GLN A 159 0.69 1.14 24.97
C GLN A 159 -0.78 0.98 24.55
N ALA A 160 -1.06 0.19 23.52
CA ALA A 160 -2.43 -0.14 23.09
C ALA A 160 -3.22 -0.87 24.19
N ALA A 161 -2.58 -1.84 24.88
CA ALA A 161 -3.16 -2.57 25.99
C ALA A 161 -3.58 -1.62 27.13
N LYS A 162 -2.74 -0.63 27.45
CA LYS A 162 -3.07 0.40 28.44
C LYS A 162 -4.34 1.19 28.04
N GLU A 163 -4.44 1.62 26.79
CA GLU A 163 -5.62 2.34 26.27
C GLU A 163 -6.88 1.43 26.28
N VAL A 164 -6.74 0.16 25.89
CA VAL A 164 -7.83 -0.84 25.92
C VAL A 164 -8.32 -1.04 27.35
N GLU A 165 -7.43 -1.28 28.31
CA GLU A 165 -7.79 -1.55 29.71
C GLU A 165 -8.32 -0.29 30.43
N GLN A 166 -8.00 0.90 29.95
CA GLN A 166 -8.63 2.15 30.41
C GLN A 166 -10.07 2.28 29.92
N LYS A 167 -10.34 1.83 28.69
CA LYS A 167 -11.66 1.93 28.07
C LYS A 167 -12.59 0.77 28.46
N TYR A 168 -12.04 -0.41 28.64
CA TYR A 168 -12.76 -1.65 28.87
C TYR A 168 -12.25 -2.34 30.14
N PRO A 169 -13.10 -2.51 31.17
CA PRO A 169 -12.69 -3.15 32.41
C PRO A 169 -12.22 -4.59 32.19
N VAL A 170 -11.08 -4.94 32.77
CA VAL A 170 -10.64 -6.34 32.89
C VAL A 170 -11.54 -7.05 33.91
N SER A 171 -12.04 -8.22 33.55
CA SER A 171 -12.91 -9.03 34.40
C SER A 171 -12.20 -9.43 35.69
N LYS A 172 -12.95 -9.40 36.79
CA LYS A 172 -12.49 -9.84 38.13
C LYS A 172 -12.74 -11.33 38.38
N ASP A 173 -13.36 -12.04 37.43
CA ASP A 173 -13.61 -13.47 37.55
C ASP A 173 -12.30 -14.26 37.38
N ALA A 174 -11.76 -14.70 38.51
CA ALA A 174 -10.53 -15.48 38.55
C ALA A 174 -10.67 -16.86 37.88
N ASN A 175 -11.87 -17.45 37.86
CA ASN A 175 -12.09 -18.74 37.21
C ASN A 175 -12.09 -18.58 35.69
N ALA A 176 -12.75 -17.56 35.16
CA ALA A 176 -12.72 -17.22 33.75
C ALA A 176 -11.28 -16.93 33.28
N ALA A 177 -10.54 -16.11 34.04
CA ALA A 177 -9.15 -15.80 33.75
C ALA A 177 -8.25 -17.05 33.81
N ALA A 178 -8.43 -17.92 34.80
CA ALA A 178 -7.66 -19.16 34.92
C ALA A 178 -7.95 -20.15 33.77
N ARG A 179 -9.23 -20.30 33.39
CA ARG A 179 -9.64 -21.15 32.26
C ARG A 179 -9.00 -20.67 30.96
N VAL A 180 -9.12 -19.38 30.64
CA VAL A 180 -8.52 -18.79 29.44
C VAL A 180 -7.00 -18.96 29.44
N ASN A 181 -6.33 -18.65 30.56
CA ASN A 181 -4.88 -18.80 30.64
C ASN A 181 -4.44 -20.26 30.47
N LYS A 182 -5.14 -21.22 31.09
CA LYS A 182 -4.83 -22.65 30.95
C LYS A 182 -4.87 -23.07 29.48
N ILE A 183 -6.00 -22.82 28.81
CA ILE A 183 -6.19 -23.15 27.39
C ILE A 183 -5.11 -22.49 26.54
N ALA A 184 -4.86 -21.20 26.76
CA ALA A 184 -3.89 -20.44 26.00
C ALA A 184 -2.45 -20.96 26.14
N GLN A 185 -2.04 -21.34 27.35
CA GLN A 185 -0.69 -21.91 27.57
C GLN A 185 -0.54 -23.28 26.91
N GLU A 186 -1.57 -24.13 26.96
CA GLU A 186 -1.58 -25.42 26.25
C GLU A 186 -1.44 -25.21 24.73
N ILE A 187 -2.19 -24.27 24.14
CA ILE A 187 -2.06 -23.93 22.71
C ILE A 187 -0.68 -23.35 22.37
N LEU A 188 -0.15 -22.43 23.19
CA LEU A 188 1.16 -21.82 22.95
C LEU A 188 2.29 -22.82 22.93
N ALA A 189 2.21 -23.89 23.74
CA ALA A 189 3.21 -24.96 23.74
C ALA A 189 3.38 -25.63 22.36
N HIS A 190 2.34 -25.58 21.52
CA HIS A 190 2.34 -26.13 20.16
C HIS A 190 2.45 -25.06 19.06
N ALA A 191 2.42 -23.77 19.42
CA ALA A 191 2.43 -22.68 18.46
C ALA A 191 3.83 -22.21 18.03
N ASN A 192 4.90 -22.68 18.69
CA ASN A 192 6.29 -22.19 18.52
C ASN A 192 6.40 -20.66 18.70
N PRO A 193 6.14 -20.14 19.92
CA PRO A 193 5.98 -18.70 20.17
C PRO A 193 7.20 -17.88 19.74
N ARG A 194 6.92 -16.71 19.16
CA ARG A 194 7.97 -15.78 18.72
C ARG A 194 8.87 -15.34 19.88
N LYS A 195 10.18 -15.39 19.67
CA LYS A 195 11.18 -14.90 20.65
C LYS A 195 11.01 -13.39 20.88
N GLY A 196 11.17 -12.96 22.13
CA GLY A 196 11.06 -11.55 22.54
C GLY A 196 9.64 -11.03 22.67
N ILE A 197 8.63 -11.92 22.68
CA ILE A 197 7.23 -11.59 22.95
C ILE A 197 6.79 -12.35 24.20
N GLU A 198 6.15 -11.63 25.12
CA GLU A 198 5.46 -12.21 26.27
C GLU A 198 3.96 -12.23 25.96
N TYR A 199 3.37 -13.43 25.92
CA TYR A 199 1.95 -13.58 25.61
C TYR A 199 1.12 -13.40 26.87
N GLN A 200 0.14 -12.50 26.82
CA GLN A 200 -0.77 -12.20 27.91
C GLN A 200 -2.21 -12.41 27.46
N PHE A 201 -2.99 -13.11 28.28
CA PHE A 201 -4.39 -13.41 28.01
C PHE A 201 -5.24 -12.81 29.11
N LYS A 202 -6.19 -11.95 28.71
CA LYS A 202 -7.07 -11.24 29.65
C LYS A 202 -8.52 -11.38 29.21
N VAL A 203 -9.41 -11.46 30.19
CA VAL A 203 -10.85 -11.42 29.95
C VAL A 203 -11.34 -10.00 30.17
N LEU A 204 -12.06 -9.44 29.20
CA LEU A 204 -12.72 -8.15 29.33
C LEU A 204 -14.18 -8.34 29.75
N ASP A 205 -14.65 -7.50 30.68
CA ASP A 205 -16.05 -7.50 31.13
C ASP A 205 -16.93 -6.75 30.13
N ILE A 206 -17.09 -7.36 28.95
CA ILE A 206 -17.89 -6.88 27.83
C ILE A 206 -18.78 -8.04 27.39
N ASP A 207 -20.09 -7.78 27.28
CA ASP A 207 -21.09 -8.81 26.93
C ASP A 207 -21.12 -9.14 25.42
N ASP A 208 -20.37 -8.40 24.60
CA ASP A 208 -20.21 -8.68 23.17
C ASP A 208 -19.42 -9.97 22.94
N ILE A 209 -19.89 -10.80 22.00
CA ILE A 209 -19.14 -11.97 21.52
C ILE A 209 -17.97 -11.46 20.68
N ASN A 210 -16.78 -11.43 21.27
CA ASN A 210 -15.56 -11.03 20.57
C ASN A 210 -14.28 -11.58 21.25
N ALA A 211 -13.20 -11.66 20.47
CA ALA A 211 -11.83 -11.78 20.94
C ALA A 211 -10.93 -11.02 19.95
N PHE A 212 -9.77 -10.56 20.40
CA PHE A 212 -8.81 -9.89 19.53
C PHE A 212 -7.40 -9.93 20.11
N ALA A 213 -6.42 -9.97 19.22
CA ALA A 213 -5.01 -9.75 19.54
C ALA A 213 -4.57 -8.30 19.25
N LEU A 214 -3.70 -7.76 20.08
CA LEU A 214 -2.89 -6.56 19.82
C LEU A 214 -1.45 -6.97 19.44
N PRO A 215 -0.66 -6.06 18.84
CA PRO A 215 0.76 -6.31 18.62
C PRO A 215 1.47 -6.72 19.91
N GLY A 216 2.55 -7.49 19.80
CA GLY A 216 3.39 -7.78 20.97
C GLY A 216 2.81 -8.74 22.00
N GLY A 217 1.79 -9.54 21.64
CA GLY A 217 1.38 -10.70 22.44
C GLY A 217 0.22 -10.48 23.41
N TRP A 218 -0.54 -9.40 23.30
CA TRP A 218 -1.73 -9.19 24.12
C TRP A 218 -2.96 -9.77 23.43
N ILE A 219 -3.63 -10.73 24.05
CA ILE A 219 -4.86 -11.33 23.55
C ILE A 219 -5.98 -11.10 24.56
N TYR A 220 -7.10 -10.53 24.09
CA TYR A 220 -8.27 -10.24 24.90
C TYR A 220 -9.44 -11.10 24.45
N ILE A 221 -10.16 -11.65 25.44
CA ILE A 221 -11.37 -12.43 25.25
C ILE A 221 -12.49 -11.70 25.97
N ASN A 222 -13.59 -11.41 25.28
CA ASN A 222 -14.74 -10.82 25.95
C ASN A 222 -15.51 -11.87 26.75
N LYS A 223 -16.06 -11.47 27.89
CA LYS A 223 -16.98 -12.30 28.69
C LYS A 223 -18.14 -12.84 27.85
N GLY A 224 -18.72 -12.04 26.96
CA GLY A 224 -19.78 -12.48 26.06
C GLY A 224 -19.41 -13.67 25.17
N LEU A 225 -18.12 -13.79 24.78
CA LEU A 225 -17.64 -14.98 24.07
C LEU A 225 -17.63 -16.21 24.97
N LEU A 226 -17.18 -16.07 26.21
CA LEU A 226 -17.21 -17.15 27.20
C LEU A 226 -18.64 -17.62 27.47
N ASP A 227 -19.58 -16.68 27.57
CA ASP A 227 -21.01 -16.98 27.75
C ASP A 227 -21.59 -17.70 26.51
N ALA A 228 -21.14 -17.35 25.31
CA ALA A 228 -21.57 -17.98 24.06
C ALA A 228 -21.08 -19.43 23.94
N VAL A 229 -19.81 -19.70 24.26
CA VAL A 229 -19.23 -21.06 24.19
C VAL A 229 -19.52 -21.88 25.44
N LYS A 230 -19.99 -21.26 26.54
CA LYS A 230 -20.29 -21.91 27.81
C LYS A 230 -19.11 -22.78 28.27
N ASN A 231 -19.31 -24.09 28.39
CA ASN A 231 -18.30 -25.06 28.84
C ASN A 231 -17.58 -25.77 27.67
N ASP A 232 -17.77 -25.33 26.43
CA ASP A 232 -17.10 -25.90 25.26
C ASP A 232 -15.69 -25.30 25.15
N ASP A 233 -14.72 -26.00 25.74
CA ASP A 233 -13.31 -25.60 25.69
C ASP A 233 -12.70 -25.76 24.30
N ASP A 234 -13.24 -26.62 23.43
CA ASP A 234 -12.71 -26.82 22.07
C ASP A 234 -12.99 -25.57 21.20
N GLN A 235 -14.20 -25.02 21.29
CA GLN A 235 -14.53 -23.75 20.62
C GLN A 235 -13.68 -22.60 21.15
N LEU A 236 -13.53 -22.48 22.47
CA LEU A 236 -12.70 -21.44 23.10
C LEU A 236 -11.22 -21.57 22.69
N ALA A 237 -10.69 -22.78 22.70
CA ALA A 237 -9.33 -23.08 22.25
C ALA A 237 -9.13 -22.72 20.78
N GLY A 238 -10.10 -23.03 19.92
CA GLY A 238 -10.09 -22.63 18.51
C GLY A 238 -9.97 -21.12 18.33
N VAL A 239 -10.76 -20.33 19.06
CA VAL A 239 -10.70 -18.86 19.00
C VAL A 239 -9.37 -18.33 19.53
N ILE A 240 -8.89 -18.82 20.68
CA ILE A 240 -7.61 -18.40 21.25
C ILE A 240 -6.46 -18.74 20.29
N ALA A 241 -6.48 -19.92 19.68
CA ALA A 241 -5.48 -20.34 18.71
C ALA A 241 -5.50 -19.47 17.44
N HIS A 242 -6.68 -19.02 17.00
CA HIS A 242 -6.83 -18.06 15.90
C HIS A 242 -6.16 -16.72 16.22
N GLU A 243 -6.42 -16.15 17.41
CA GLU A 243 -5.79 -14.90 17.85
C GLU A 243 -4.27 -15.03 18.03
N ILE A 244 -3.80 -16.16 18.57
CA ILE A 244 -2.36 -16.48 18.62
C ILE A 244 -1.79 -16.51 17.19
N GLY A 245 -2.52 -17.09 16.23
CA GLY A 245 -2.18 -17.10 14.81
C GLY A 245 -1.90 -15.71 14.26
N HIS A 246 -2.74 -14.72 14.55
CA HIS A 246 -2.51 -13.33 14.13
C HIS A 246 -1.18 -12.76 14.63
N VAL A 247 -0.84 -13.01 15.90
CA VAL A 247 0.43 -12.55 16.50
C VAL A 247 1.63 -13.29 15.90
N GLN A 248 1.52 -14.61 15.76
CA GLN A 248 2.58 -15.49 15.24
C GLN A 248 2.91 -15.17 13.79
N LEU A 249 1.90 -14.92 12.97
CA LEU A 249 2.03 -14.59 11.55
C LEU A 249 2.28 -13.09 11.29
N ARG A 250 2.48 -12.31 12.37
CA ARG A 250 2.79 -10.89 12.35
C ARG A 250 1.76 -10.06 11.56
N HIS A 251 0.47 -10.39 11.65
CA HIS A 251 -0.57 -9.69 10.90
C HIS A 251 -0.63 -8.21 11.27
N HIS A 252 -0.40 -7.86 12.54
CA HIS A 252 -0.30 -6.47 12.98
C HIS A 252 0.85 -5.70 12.31
N ALA A 253 2.04 -6.32 12.22
CA ALA A 253 3.19 -5.73 11.53
C ALA A 253 2.95 -5.58 10.02
N LYS A 254 2.34 -6.59 9.38
CA LYS A 254 1.92 -6.50 7.97
C LYS A 254 0.94 -5.34 7.77
N MET A 255 -0.04 -5.17 8.67
CA MET A 255 -1.00 -4.07 8.63
C MET A 255 -0.31 -2.71 8.76
N MET A 256 0.55 -2.53 9.76
CA MET A 256 1.30 -1.28 9.95
C MET A 256 2.16 -0.95 8.73
N GLY A 257 2.87 -1.96 8.19
CA GLY A 257 3.69 -1.80 6.99
C GLY A 257 2.85 -1.36 5.78
N ARG A 258 1.70 -2.02 5.51
CA ARG A 258 0.79 -1.63 4.42
C ARG A 258 0.32 -0.19 4.55
N GLN A 259 -0.18 0.17 5.73
CA GLN A 259 -0.72 1.51 6.02
C GLN A 259 0.34 2.60 5.87
N THR A 260 1.58 2.33 6.31
CA THR A 260 2.73 3.22 6.11
C THR A 260 3.01 3.46 4.62
N ILE A 261 2.92 2.42 3.80
CA ILE A 261 3.20 2.49 2.35
C ILE A 261 2.08 3.23 1.60
N TYR A 262 0.82 3.04 1.99
CA TYR A 262 -0.31 3.73 1.39
C TYR A 262 -0.43 5.20 1.78
N GLY A 263 0.49 5.73 2.60
CA GLY A 263 0.57 7.14 2.91
C GLY A 263 -0.64 7.67 3.70
N ILE A 264 -1.44 6.78 4.30
CA ILE A 264 -2.41 7.18 5.31
C ILE A 264 -1.57 7.74 6.45
N ALA A 265 -1.74 9.03 6.71
CA ALA A 265 -0.88 9.96 7.48
C ALA A 265 -0.49 9.51 8.90
N ILE A 266 0.24 8.41 8.99
CA ILE A 266 0.95 7.94 10.16
C ILE A 266 2.40 8.07 9.74
N GLY A 267 3.03 9.15 10.20
CA GLY A 267 4.42 9.43 9.90
C GLY A 267 5.27 8.17 10.09
N THR A 268 6.30 8.04 9.28
CA THR A 268 7.34 7.00 9.29
C THR A 268 7.47 6.19 10.58
N LEU A 269 7.57 4.86 10.42
CA LEU A 269 7.85 3.78 11.38
C LEU A 269 9.04 4.06 12.34
N THR A 270 8.90 5.07 13.19
CA THR A 270 9.90 5.55 14.13
C THR A 270 9.25 5.70 15.50
N LYS A 271 10.07 5.61 16.55
CA LYS A 271 9.67 5.60 17.97
C LYS A 271 8.72 6.74 18.40
N GLY A 272 8.62 7.83 17.64
CA GLY A 272 7.67 8.93 17.89
C GLY A 272 6.19 8.60 17.63
N ASN A 273 5.88 7.49 16.94
CA ASN A 273 4.51 7.15 16.51
C ASN A 273 3.91 5.93 17.21
N ALA A 274 4.55 5.40 18.25
CA ALA A 274 4.03 4.27 19.01
C ALA A 274 2.66 4.56 19.62
N GLN A 275 2.45 5.77 20.16
CA GLN A 275 1.15 6.20 20.70
C GLN A 275 0.08 6.32 19.60
N GLN A 276 0.44 6.79 18.39
CA GLN A 276 -0.53 6.88 17.28
C GLN A 276 -1.01 5.48 16.87
N TRP A 277 -0.08 4.54 16.73
CA TRP A 277 -0.42 3.15 16.47
C TRP A 277 -1.20 2.52 17.62
N ALA A 278 -0.83 2.81 18.87
CA ALA A 278 -1.54 2.34 20.05
C ALA A 278 -3.00 2.78 20.03
N ASN A 279 -3.28 4.04 19.72
CA ASN A 279 -4.64 4.57 19.60
C ASN A 279 -5.45 3.88 18.48
N ILE A 280 -4.80 3.56 17.36
CA ILE A 280 -5.44 2.81 16.27
C ILE A 280 -5.79 1.39 16.73
N PHE A 281 -4.84 0.69 17.36
CA PHE A 281 -5.06 -0.68 17.84
C PHE A 281 -6.05 -0.76 19.02
N ALA A 282 -6.14 0.29 19.83
CA ALA A 282 -7.14 0.39 20.89
C ALA A 282 -8.56 0.70 20.35
N ASN A 283 -8.66 1.20 19.13
CA ASN A 283 -9.92 1.38 18.44
C ASN A 283 -10.28 0.11 17.65
N LEU A 284 -10.92 -0.84 18.34
CA LEU A 284 -11.25 -2.16 17.82
C LEU A 284 -12.05 -2.12 16.51
N ASP A 285 -12.85 -1.07 16.28
CA ASP A 285 -13.63 -0.89 15.05
C ASP A 285 -12.77 -0.64 13.81
N LEU A 286 -11.51 -0.22 14.00
CA LEU A 286 -10.54 -0.02 12.92
C LEU A 286 -9.71 -1.28 12.64
N LEU A 287 -9.83 -2.31 13.48
CA LEU A 287 -9.16 -3.58 13.25
C LEU A 287 -9.95 -4.37 12.22
N SER A 288 -9.32 -4.67 11.10
CA SER A 288 -9.90 -5.54 10.09
C SER A 288 -8.80 -6.25 9.34
N TRP A 289 -8.93 -7.56 9.24
CA TRP A 289 -7.96 -8.41 8.57
C TRP A 289 -8.35 -8.72 7.14
N SER A 290 -7.36 -8.84 6.27
CA SER A 290 -7.62 -9.29 4.91
C SER A 290 -8.07 -10.76 4.91
N ARG A 291 -8.88 -11.16 3.91
CA ARG A 291 -9.30 -12.57 3.76
C ARG A 291 -8.13 -13.55 3.76
N LYS A 292 -6.96 -13.14 3.24
CA LYS A 292 -5.75 -13.96 3.25
C LYS A 292 -5.23 -14.16 4.67
N GLU A 293 -5.12 -13.10 5.45
CA GLU A 293 -4.68 -13.16 6.86
C GLU A 293 -5.63 -14.01 7.70
N GLU A 294 -6.94 -13.87 7.47
CA GLU A 294 -7.95 -14.72 8.11
C GLU A 294 -7.75 -16.21 7.77
N TYR A 295 -7.53 -16.57 6.49
CA TYR A 295 -7.24 -17.97 6.13
C TYR A 295 -5.93 -18.49 6.73
N GLU A 296 -4.91 -17.64 6.86
CA GLU A 296 -3.65 -18.01 7.50
C GLU A 296 -3.86 -18.26 9.01
N ALA A 297 -4.64 -17.41 9.69
CA ALA A 297 -5.01 -17.57 11.10
C ALA A 297 -5.92 -18.79 11.34
N ASP A 298 -6.88 -19.06 10.45
CA ASP A 298 -7.74 -20.26 10.51
C ASP A 298 -6.90 -21.54 10.44
N ARG A 299 -5.93 -21.61 9.53
CA ARG A 299 -5.00 -22.75 9.41
C ARG A 299 -4.13 -22.89 10.65
N ALA A 300 -3.57 -21.78 11.15
CA ALA A 300 -2.76 -21.78 12.37
C ALA A 300 -3.58 -22.28 13.56
N ALA A 301 -4.84 -21.84 13.71
CA ALA A 301 -5.74 -22.31 14.75
C ALA A 301 -5.94 -23.82 14.69
N ILE A 302 -6.24 -24.35 13.51
CA ILE A 302 -6.38 -25.80 13.27
C ILE A 302 -5.07 -26.52 13.59
N ASP A 303 -3.92 -25.98 13.17
CA ASP A 303 -2.63 -26.61 13.41
C ASP A 303 -2.29 -26.71 14.89
N TYR A 304 -2.51 -25.63 15.64
CA TYR A 304 -2.19 -25.57 17.06
C TYR A 304 -3.13 -26.45 17.88
N THR A 305 -4.44 -26.38 17.61
CA THR A 305 -5.43 -27.24 18.26
C THR A 305 -5.22 -28.71 17.93
N PHE A 306 -4.98 -29.08 16.67
CA PHE A 306 -4.71 -30.45 16.25
C PHE A 306 -3.47 -31.05 16.91
N ALA A 307 -2.45 -30.23 17.18
CA ALA A 307 -1.23 -30.66 17.88
C ALA A 307 -1.39 -30.70 19.42
N SER A 308 -2.47 -30.12 19.94
CA SER A 308 -2.81 -30.05 21.36
C SER A 308 -3.83 -31.13 21.77
N THR A 309 -4.37 -31.01 22.98
CA THR A 309 -5.45 -31.85 23.53
C THR A 309 -6.85 -31.44 23.07
N TYR A 310 -7.02 -30.26 22.44
CA TYR A 310 -8.31 -29.75 22.01
C TYR A 310 -8.76 -30.31 20.66
N ASN A 311 -10.07 -30.44 20.46
CA ASN A 311 -10.61 -30.86 19.18
C ASN A 311 -10.47 -29.74 18.13
N PRO A 312 -9.75 -29.96 17.01
CA PRO A 312 -9.58 -28.96 15.96
C PRO A 312 -10.88 -28.60 15.21
N ASP A 313 -11.96 -29.36 15.37
CA ASP A 313 -13.29 -28.93 14.89
C ASP A 313 -13.83 -27.69 15.64
N GLY A 314 -13.30 -27.36 16.82
CA GLY A 314 -13.80 -26.29 17.69
C GLY A 314 -13.94 -24.94 16.98
N ILE A 315 -12.93 -24.52 16.22
CA ILE A 315 -13.00 -23.24 15.47
C ILE A 315 -14.08 -23.27 14.38
N ILE A 316 -14.29 -24.41 13.73
CA ILE A 316 -15.32 -24.59 12.70
C ILE A 316 -16.71 -24.57 13.34
N THR A 317 -16.88 -25.22 14.49
CA THR A 317 -18.11 -25.18 15.28
C THR A 317 -18.45 -23.76 15.69
N PHE A 318 -17.47 -23.00 16.18
CA PHE A 318 -17.65 -21.59 16.55
C PHE A 318 -18.04 -20.72 15.35
N PHE A 319 -17.40 -20.91 14.20
CA PHE A 319 -17.79 -20.20 12.97
C PHE A 319 -19.22 -20.49 12.53
N ASN A 320 -19.67 -21.75 12.60
CA ASN A 320 -21.06 -22.10 12.30
C ASN A 320 -22.03 -21.45 13.29
N TYR A 321 -21.67 -21.41 14.57
CA TYR A 321 -22.43 -20.68 15.59
C TYR A 321 -22.57 -19.19 15.24
N LEU A 322 -21.47 -18.50 14.93
CA LEU A 322 -21.49 -17.09 14.53
C LEU A 322 -22.33 -16.86 13.26
N MET A 323 -22.22 -17.74 12.27
CA MET A 323 -23.03 -17.68 11.05
C MET A 323 -24.52 -17.83 11.33
N SER A 324 -24.90 -18.73 12.24
CA SER A 324 -26.30 -18.90 12.63
C SER A 324 -26.85 -17.62 13.30
N LYS A 325 -26.07 -17.00 14.19
CA LYS A 325 -26.45 -15.80 14.93
C LYS A 325 -26.50 -14.54 14.07
N ASN A 326 -25.62 -14.43 13.07
CA ASN A 326 -25.63 -13.30 12.14
C ASN A 326 -26.88 -13.25 11.25
N LYS A 327 -27.47 -14.41 10.93
CA LYS A 327 -28.75 -14.50 10.18
C LYS A 327 -29.95 -13.97 10.98
N GLU A 328 -29.83 -13.83 12.31
CA GLU A 328 -30.88 -13.41 13.24
C GLU A 328 -30.89 -11.88 13.52
N SER A 329 -30.27 -11.06 12.65
CA SER A 329 -30.36 -9.58 12.60
C SER A 329 -29.50 -8.74 13.56
N ARG A 330 -28.37 -9.23 14.07
CA ARG A 330 -27.33 -8.34 14.65
C ARG A 330 -25.95 -8.72 14.12
N ALA A 331 -25.32 -7.80 13.38
CA ALA A 331 -23.92 -7.95 12.98
C ALA A 331 -23.07 -8.05 14.25
N LEU A 332 -22.52 -9.23 14.50
CA LEU A 332 -21.72 -9.48 15.70
C LEU A 332 -20.41 -8.68 15.64
N PRO A 333 -19.97 -8.05 16.74
CA PRO A 333 -18.69 -7.32 16.78
C PRO A 333 -17.50 -8.14 16.27
N PHE A 334 -17.43 -9.44 16.61
CA PHE A 334 -16.44 -10.37 16.04
C PHE A 334 -16.39 -10.36 14.51
N LEU A 335 -17.54 -10.27 13.83
CA LEU A 335 -17.60 -10.30 12.37
C LEU A 335 -17.17 -8.97 11.71
N ARG A 336 -17.07 -7.88 12.49
CA ARG A 336 -16.54 -6.60 12.00
C ARG A 336 -15.02 -6.67 11.86
N THR A 337 -14.35 -7.29 12.84
CA THR A 337 -12.89 -7.45 12.86
C THR A 337 -12.42 -8.68 12.08
N HIS A 338 -13.21 -9.76 12.11
CA HIS A 338 -12.97 -11.04 11.42
C HIS A 338 -14.12 -11.37 10.45
N PRO A 339 -14.12 -10.81 9.23
CA PRO A 339 -15.19 -11.09 8.26
C PRO A 339 -15.31 -12.59 7.95
N LEU A 340 -16.42 -13.20 8.38
CA LEU A 340 -16.69 -14.62 8.16
C LEU A 340 -17.54 -14.82 6.89
N THR A 341 -17.22 -15.87 6.13
CA THR A 341 -17.95 -16.25 4.91
C THR A 341 -18.10 -17.77 4.86
N GLU A 342 -19.10 -18.27 4.12
CA GLU A 342 -19.26 -19.71 3.89
C GLU A 342 -17.98 -20.33 3.29
N ASN A 343 -17.31 -19.60 2.40
CA ASN A 343 -16.03 -20.01 1.82
C ASN A 343 -14.90 -20.16 2.85
N ARG A 344 -14.90 -19.37 3.94
CA ARG A 344 -13.92 -19.55 5.03
C ARG A 344 -14.15 -20.85 5.77
N ILE A 345 -15.39 -21.12 6.13
CA ILE A 345 -15.76 -22.36 6.83
C ILE A 345 -15.42 -23.59 5.98
N ALA A 346 -15.80 -23.57 4.70
CA ALA A 346 -15.48 -24.66 3.77
C ALA A 346 -13.97 -24.90 3.66
N ARG A 347 -13.16 -23.83 3.55
CA ARG A 347 -11.70 -23.95 3.49
C ARG A 347 -11.08 -24.50 4.77
N ALA A 348 -11.61 -24.11 5.94
CA ALA A 348 -11.18 -24.64 7.22
C ALA A 348 -11.51 -26.15 7.33
N GLN A 349 -12.70 -26.56 6.91
CA GLN A 349 -13.13 -27.96 6.84
C GLN A 349 -12.27 -28.79 5.89
N ASP A 350 -12.00 -28.28 4.68
CA ASP A 350 -11.14 -28.94 3.69
C ASP A 350 -9.73 -29.14 4.23
N TYR A 351 -9.17 -28.10 4.87
CA TYR A 351 -7.84 -28.15 5.47
C TYR A 351 -7.75 -29.19 6.59
N LEU A 352 -8.71 -29.16 7.54
CA LEU A 352 -8.76 -30.13 8.63
C LEU A 352 -8.95 -31.57 8.12
N SER A 353 -9.81 -31.77 7.12
CA SER A 353 -10.04 -33.08 6.51
C SER A 353 -8.77 -33.63 5.84
N ALA A 354 -8.04 -32.77 5.10
CA ALA A 354 -6.77 -33.14 4.51
C ALA A 354 -5.72 -33.51 5.58
N LYS A 355 -5.67 -32.76 6.68
CA LYS A 355 -4.76 -33.02 7.81
C LYS A 355 -5.07 -34.35 8.51
N ARG A 356 -6.36 -34.63 8.78
CA ARG A 356 -6.82 -35.94 9.31
C ARG A 356 -6.46 -37.10 8.39
N ALA A 357 -6.47 -36.89 7.08
CA ALA A 357 -6.08 -37.88 6.08
C ALA A 357 -4.55 -38.04 5.91
N GLY A 358 -3.74 -37.33 6.70
CA GLY A 358 -2.27 -37.37 6.59
C GLY A 358 -1.71 -36.77 5.30
N LYS A 359 -2.50 -35.96 4.57
CA LYS A 359 -2.05 -35.31 3.34
C LYS A 359 -1.25 -34.07 3.69
N THR A 360 -0.09 -33.89 3.07
CA THR A 360 0.67 -32.62 3.16
C THR A 360 -0.12 -31.53 2.46
N THR A 361 -0.78 -30.66 3.23
CA THR A 361 -1.43 -29.46 2.72
C THR A 361 -0.35 -28.43 2.39
N GLY A 362 -0.18 -28.09 1.10
CA GLY A 362 0.84 -27.12 0.67
C GLY A 362 0.63 -25.73 1.28
N ASN A 363 1.76 -25.11 1.66
CA ASN A 363 1.85 -23.76 2.25
C ASN A 363 1.22 -22.68 1.37
#